data_AF-A0A6A3CD25-F1
#
_entry.id   AF-A0A6A3CD25-F1
#
_cell.length_a   1.000
_cell.length_b   1.000
_cell.length_c   1.000
_cell.angle_alpha   90.00
_cell.angle_beta   90.00
_cell.angle_gamma   90.00
#
_symmetry.space_group_name_H-M   'P 1'
#
loop_
_entity.id
_entity.type
_entity.pdbx_description
1 polymer ?
#
loop_
_entity_poly.entity_id
_entity_poly.type
_entity_poly.pdbx_seq_one_letter_code
_entity_poly.pdbx_strand_id
1 'polypeptide(L)'
;MDSELSIARARIIVMKAEVDYERKSRKKVESLNKKLAKEVAQERMGKQALERVCEKLAIEITSKEMEIERMKTEFEEERKVLKMAEALREERVQMKLTDAMILFEEKVKELEETQRRQPGDASNSTTTTVCSSMVIQRKACAEAENPHIKRGIKGFVEFPTVRAIESKGKHWGSKVECGKSQLRILPPSK
;
A
#
# COMPACT_ATOMS: atom_id res chain seq x y z
N MET A 1 80.60 -52.25 -41.71
CA MET A 1 80.35 -50.94 -42.35
C MET A 1 78.94 -50.84 -42.91
N ASP A 2 78.53 -51.62 -43.91
CA ASP A 2 77.20 -51.47 -44.54
C ASP A 2 76.00 -51.77 -43.63
N SER A 3 76.15 -52.71 -42.68
CA SER A 3 75.09 -53.06 -41.71
C SER A 3 74.83 -51.95 -40.67
N GLU A 4 75.87 -51.26 -40.22
CA GLU A 4 75.71 -50.15 -39.26
C GLU A 4 75.07 -48.93 -39.91
N LEU A 5 75.43 -48.66 -41.17
CA LEU A 5 74.83 -47.61 -41.99
C LEU A 5 73.34 -47.88 -42.23
N SER A 6 72.95 -49.12 -42.50
CA SER A 6 71.55 -49.50 -42.70
C SER A 6 70.72 -49.35 -41.42
N ILE A 7 71.28 -49.75 -40.28
CA ILE A 7 70.68 -49.56 -38.95
C ILE A 7 70.50 -48.07 -38.64
N ALA A 8 71.50 -47.23 -38.91
CA ALA A 8 71.42 -45.78 -38.70
C ALA A 8 70.34 -45.15 -39.58
N ARG A 9 70.24 -45.55 -40.86
CA ARG A 9 69.18 -45.09 -41.79
C ARG A 9 67.79 -45.47 -41.29
N ALA A 10 67.61 -46.70 -40.81
CA ALA A 10 66.34 -47.15 -40.24
C ALA A 10 65.94 -46.32 -39.01
N ARG A 11 66.88 -46.07 -38.08
CA ARG A 11 66.64 -45.21 -36.91
C ARG A 11 66.27 -43.77 -37.29
N ILE A 12 66.93 -43.19 -38.30
CA ILE A 12 66.61 -41.86 -38.80
C ILE A 12 65.18 -41.81 -39.35
N ILE A 13 64.73 -42.83 -40.07
CA ILE A 13 63.37 -42.90 -40.61
C ILE A 13 62.32 -42.92 -39.49
N VAL A 14 62.54 -43.74 -38.45
CA VAL A 14 61.65 -43.82 -37.27
C VAL A 14 61.59 -42.47 -36.56
N MET A 15 62.74 -41.87 -36.23
CA MET A 15 62.77 -40.57 -35.55
C MET A 15 62.11 -39.45 -36.38
N LYS A 16 62.25 -39.48 -37.72
CA LYS A 16 61.54 -38.52 -38.60
C LYS A 16 60.03 -38.67 -38.48
N ALA A 17 59.52 -39.90 -38.49
CA ALA A 17 58.09 -40.17 -38.35
C ALA A 17 57.55 -39.71 -36.99
N GLU A 18 58.29 -39.94 -35.90
CA GLU A 18 57.95 -39.48 -34.55
C GLU A 18 57.89 -37.94 -34.48
N VAL A 19 58.91 -37.24 -35.00
CA VAL A 19 58.92 -35.77 -35.03
C VAL A 19 57.76 -35.20 -35.84
N ASP A 20 57.41 -35.81 -36.97
CA ASP A 20 56.29 -35.37 -37.79
C ASP A 20 54.94 -35.62 -37.12
N TYR A 21 54.81 -36.73 -36.39
CA TYR A 21 53.63 -37.00 -35.56
C TYR A 21 53.49 -35.95 -34.45
N GLU A 22 54.57 -35.68 -33.71
CA GLU A 22 54.60 -34.65 -32.66
C GLU A 22 54.24 -33.27 -33.20
N ARG A 23 54.79 -32.86 -34.35
CA ARG A 23 54.44 -31.58 -35.01
C ARG A 23 52.96 -31.50 -35.37
N LYS A 24 52.36 -32.58 -35.88
CA LYS A 24 50.92 -32.63 -36.19
C LYS A 24 50.08 -32.55 -34.91
N SER A 25 50.48 -33.26 -33.86
CA SER A 25 49.83 -33.21 -32.54
C SER A 25 49.88 -31.80 -31.96
N ARG A 26 51.05 -31.16 -31.98
CA ARG A 26 51.26 -29.78 -31.50
C ARG A 26 50.38 -28.77 -32.24
N LYS A 27 50.31 -28.84 -33.57
CA LYS A 27 49.42 -27.99 -34.38
C LYS A 27 47.95 -28.13 -33.99
N LYS A 28 47.49 -29.36 -33.69
CA LYS A 28 46.12 -29.60 -33.21
C LYS A 28 45.89 -28.91 -31.87
N VAL A 29 46.80 -29.10 -30.90
CA VAL A 29 46.72 -28.48 -29.57
C VAL A 29 46.76 -26.96 -29.67
N GLU A 30 47.65 -26.38 -30.49
CA GLU A 30 47.73 -24.93 -30.71
C GLU A 30 46.41 -24.36 -31.28
N SER A 31 45.79 -25.08 -32.21
CA SER A 31 44.48 -24.68 -32.77
C SER A 31 43.35 -24.74 -31.75
N LEU A 32 43.35 -25.75 -30.86
CA LEU A 32 42.39 -25.89 -29.78
C LEU A 32 42.61 -24.81 -28.71
N ASN A 33 43.86 -24.55 -28.32
CA ASN A 33 44.21 -23.51 -27.37
C ASN A 33 43.74 -22.13 -27.88
N LYS A 34 43.93 -21.84 -29.18
CA LYS A 34 43.40 -20.62 -29.79
C LYS A 34 41.87 -20.50 -29.72
N LYS A 35 41.13 -21.61 -29.81
CA LYS A 35 39.67 -21.63 -29.66
C LYS A 35 39.27 -21.42 -28.19
N LEU A 36 39.87 -22.18 -27.28
CA LEU A 36 39.62 -22.07 -25.84
C LEU A 36 39.93 -20.66 -25.32
N ALA A 37 41.01 -20.01 -25.78
CA ALA A 37 41.32 -18.63 -25.40
C ALA A 37 40.20 -17.64 -25.78
N LYS A 38 39.56 -17.84 -26.94
CA LYS A 38 38.41 -17.01 -27.36
C LYS A 38 37.16 -17.30 -26.53
N GLU A 39 36.87 -18.57 -26.27
CA GLU A 39 35.74 -19.00 -25.45
C GLU A 39 35.86 -18.44 -24.03
N VAL A 40 37.04 -18.53 -23.41
CA VAL A 40 37.31 -17.96 -22.08
C VAL A 40 37.16 -16.43 -22.08
N ALA A 41 37.60 -15.74 -23.14
CA ALA A 41 37.43 -14.30 -23.25
C ALA A 41 35.94 -13.91 -23.36
N GLN A 42 35.18 -14.63 -24.17
CA GLN A 42 33.74 -14.40 -24.33
C GLN A 42 32.97 -14.70 -23.04
N GLU A 43 33.31 -15.79 -22.35
CA GLU A 43 32.70 -16.15 -21.07
C GLU A 43 32.95 -15.08 -20.00
N ARG A 44 34.18 -14.53 -19.94
CA ARG A 44 34.50 -13.41 -19.04
C ARG A 44 33.67 -12.17 -19.36
N MET A 45 33.47 -11.84 -20.63
CA MET A 45 32.63 -10.72 -21.03
C MET A 45 31.16 -10.96 -20.65
N GLY A 46 30.65 -12.17 -20.89
CA GLY A 46 29.29 -12.56 -20.49
C GLY A 46 29.07 -12.45 -18.99
N LYS A 47 30.02 -12.97 -18.20
CA LYS A 47 30.00 -12.87 -16.74
C LYS A 47 30.01 -11.43 -16.26
N GLN A 48 30.86 -10.56 -16.81
CA GLN A 48 30.90 -9.14 -16.45
C GLN A 48 29.59 -8.41 -16.81
N ALA A 49 28.97 -8.76 -17.94
CA ALA A 49 27.69 -8.17 -18.32
C ALA A 49 26.57 -8.58 -17.35
N LEU A 50 26.54 -9.86 -16.97
CA LEU A 50 25.59 -10.38 -15.99
C LEU A 50 25.79 -9.73 -14.61
N GLU A 51 27.04 -9.61 -14.15
CA GLU A 51 27.38 -9.00 -12.87
C GLU A 51 26.86 -7.56 -12.78
N ARG A 52 27.03 -6.74 -13.83
CA ARG A 52 26.47 -5.37 -13.88
C ARG A 52 24.94 -5.34 -13.81
N VAL A 53 24.26 -6.34 -14.39
CA VAL A 53 22.79 -6.44 -14.29
C VAL A 53 22.38 -6.83 -12.88
N CYS A 54 23.07 -7.79 -12.26
CA CYS A 54 22.83 -8.19 -10.87
C CYS A 54 23.05 -7.02 -9.89
N GLU A 55 24.11 -6.24 -10.06
CA GLU A 55 24.37 -5.04 -9.25
C GLU A 55 23.24 -4.02 -9.35
N LYS A 56 22.77 -3.72 -10.57
CA LYS A 56 21.65 -2.79 -10.78
C LYS A 56 20.37 -3.30 -10.12
N LEU A 57 20.05 -4.58 -10.29
CA LEU A 57 18.87 -5.18 -9.66
C LEU A 57 18.96 -5.13 -8.12
N ALA A 58 20.14 -5.36 -7.54
CA ALA A 58 20.33 -5.24 -6.08
C ALA A 58 20.06 -3.81 -5.58
N ILE A 59 20.52 -2.80 -6.32
CA ILE A 59 20.25 -1.38 -6.01
C ILE A 59 18.74 -1.08 -6.15
N GLU A 60 18.09 -1.56 -7.20
CA GLU A 60 16.65 -1.34 -7.40
C GLU A 60 15.80 -2.00 -6.31
N ILE A 61 16.13 -3.23 -5.91
CA ILE A 61 15.45 -3.95 -4.82
C ILE A 61 15.55 -3.15 -3.52
N THR A 62 16.76 -2.76 -3.13
CA THR A 62 16.97 -1.98 -1.89
C THR A 62 16.26 -0.61 -1.94
N SER A 63 16.26 0.05 -3.10
CA SER A 63 15.49 1.28 -3.30
C SER A 63 13.98 1.06 -3.13
N LYS A 64 13.44 -0.05 -3.64
CA LYS A 64 12.01 -0.38 -3.55
C LYS A 64 11.61 -0.78 -2.14
N GLU A 65 12.47 -1.50 -1.42
CA GLU A 65 12.28 -1.78 0.00
C GLU A 65 12.17 -0.49 0.82
N MET A 66 13.08 0.47 0.60
CA MET A 66 13.01 1.78 1.27
C MET A 66 11.75 2.58 0.91
N GLU A 67 11.30 2.52 -0.35
CA GLU A 67 10.06 3.18 -0.78
C GLU A 67 8.83 2.57 -0.08
N ILE A 68 8.78 1.24 0.03
CA ILE A 68 7.73 0.52 0.75
C ILE A 68 7.71 0.91 2.23
N GLU A 69 8.86 0.94 2.90
CA GLU A 69 8.94 1.33 4.32
C GLU A 69 8.46 2.77 4.55
N ARG A 70 8.81 3.70 3.67
CA ARG A 70 8.30 5.08 3.73
C ARG A 70 6.78 5.13 3.58
N MET A 71 6.24 4.42 2.59
CA MET A 71 4.78 4.36 2.39
C MET A 71 4.08 3.74 3.60
N LYS A 72 4.64 2.69 4.23
CA LYS A 72 4.08 2.10 5.45
C LYS A 72 3.98 3.12 6.58
N THR A 73 5.02 3.94 6.79
CA THR A 73 4.99 4.98 7.82
C THR A 73 3.92 6.04 7.53
N GLU A 74 3.81 6.49 6.28
CA GLU A 74 2.77 7.45 5.86
C GLU A 74 1.35 6.88 6.10
N PHE A 75 1.11 5.62 5.72
CA PHE A 75 -0.17 4.96 5.96
C PHE A 75 -0.53 4.83 7.45
N GLU A 76 0.46 4.59 8.31
CA GLU A 76 0.24 4.51 9.75
C GLU A 76 -0.12 5.87 10.35
N GLU A 77 0.53 6.93 9.89
CA GLU A 77 0.21 8.31 10.27
C GLU A 77 -1.19 8.72 9.81
N GLU A 78 -1.56 8.46 8.56
CA GLU A 78 -2.91 8.69 8.05
C GLU A 78 -3.97 7.94 8.88
N ARG A 79 -3.70 6.68 9.24
CA ARG A 79 -4.60 5.90 10.11
C ARG A 79 -4.75 6.54 11.49
N LYS A 80 -3.68 7.08 12.07
CA LYS A 80 -3.75 7.80 13.36
C LYS A 80 -4.59 9.07 13.22
N VAL A 81 -4.38 9.86 12.17
CA VAL A 81 -5.14 11.08 11.90
C VAL A 81 -6.63 10.78 11.72
N LEU A 82 -6.97 9.72 10.98
CA LEU A 82 -8.36 9.30 10.78
C LEU A 82 -9.03 8.90 12.11
N LYS A 83 -8.34 8.16 12.98
CA LYS A 83 -8.86 7.82 14.32
C LYS A 83 -9.09 9.06 15.19
N MET A 84 -8.15 10.01 15.17
CA MET A 84 -8.30 11.27 15.90
C MET A 84 -9.47 12.10 15.36
N ALA A 85 -9.66 12.14 14.04
CA ALA A 85 -10.77 12.84 13.41
C ALA A 85 -12.13 12.23 13.79
N GLU A 86 -12.23 10.90 13.88
CA GLU A 86 -13.42 10.20 14.34
C GLU A 86 -13.75 10.54 15.80
N ALA A 87 -12.76 10.47 16.70
CA ALA A 87 -12.92 10.84 18.11
C ALA A 87 -13.42 12.29 18.29
N LEU A 88 -12.84 13.25 17.55
CA LEU A 88 -13.28 14.65 17.57
C LEU A 88 -14.73 14.82 17.06
N ARG A 89 -15.14 13.99 16.10
CA ARG A 89 -16.52 13.99 15.60
C ARG A 89 -17.48 13.47 16.67
N GLU A 90 -17.10 12.41 17.38
CA GLU A 90 -17.87 11.85 18.49
C GLU A 90 -17.97 12.84 19.65
N GLU A 91 -16.85 13.44 20.08
CA GLU A 91 -16.84 14.47 21.13
C GLU A 91 -17.76 15.64 20.80
N ARG A 92 -17.76 16.11 19.54
CA ARG A 92 -18.68 17.16 19.09
C ARG A 92 -20.14 16.75 19.23
N VAL A 93 -20.48 15.49 18.90
CA VAL A 93 -21.86 14.98 19.04
C VAL A 93 -22.24 14.88 20.52
N GLN A 94 -21.35 14.36 21.36
CA GLN A 94 -21.57 14.28 22.80
C GLN A 94 -21.81 15.67 23.41
N MET A 95 -20.98 16.66 23.07
CA MET A 95 -21.17 18.04 23.53
C MET A 95 -22.55 18.60 23.16
N LYS A 96 -23.01 18.40 21.92
CA LYS A 96 -24.35 18.85 21.50
C LYS A 96 -25.48 18.14 22.25
N LEU A 97 -25.31 16.85 22.54
CA LEU A 97 -26.30 16.08 23.31
C LEU A 97 -26.34 16.55 24.77
N THR A 98 -25.18 16.81 25.38
CA THR A 98 -25.10 17.34 26.74
C THR A 98 -25.69 18.74 26.85
N ASP A 99 -25.43 19.63 25.88
CA ASP A 99 -26.02 20.97 25.84
C ASP A 99 -27.55 20.90 25.76
N ALA A 100 -28.09 20.04 24.88
CA ALA A 100 -29.53 19.83 24.78
C ALA A 100 -30.12 19.26 26.07
N MET A 101 -29.44 18.31 26.71
CA MET A 101 -29.85 17.73 27.98
C MET A 101 -29.94 18.79 29.08
N ILE A 102 -28.90 19.63 29.25
CA ILE A 102 -28.88 20.72 30.23
C ILE A 102 -30.03 21.70 29.96
N LEU A 103 -30.23 22.12 28.71
CA LEU A 103 -31.32 23.03 28.33
C LEU A 103 -32.70 22.45 28.65
N PHE A 104 -32.91 21.15 28.41
CA PHE A 104 -34.18 20.50 28.75
C PHE A 104 -34.37 20.37 30.26
N GLU A 105 -33.33 20.04 31.02
CA GLU A 105 -33.38 20.01 32.49
C GLU A 105 -33.74 21.38 33.07
N GLU A 106 -33.18 22.47 32.55
CA GLU A 106 -33.54 23.84 32.93
C GLU A 106 -35.01 24.15 32.65
N LYS A 107 -35.52 23.76 31.47
CA LYS A 107 -36.92 23.97 31.09
C LYS A 107 -37.88 23.15 31.95
N VAL A 108 -37.52 21.93 32.32
CA VAL A 108 -38.31 21.10 33.24
C VAL A 108 -38.36 21.74 34.62
N LYS A 109 -37.23 22.21 35.16
CA LYS A 109 -37.20 22.94 36.45
C LYS A 109 -38.06 24.20 36.43
N GLU A 110 -38.01 24.98 35.36
CA GLU A 110 -38.87 26.17 35.17
C GLU A 110 -40.36 25.79 35.18
N LEU A 111 -40.75 24.71 34.49
CA LEU A 111 -42.12 24.20 34.50
C LEU A 111 -42.56 23.73 35.88
N GLU A 112 -41.73 22.98 36.61
CA GLU A 112 -42.00 22.55 37.99
C GLU A 112 -42.19 23.75 38.93
N GLU A 113 -41.38 24.80 38.79
CA GLU A 113 -41.53 26.03 39.56
C GLU A 113 -42.85 26.76 39.26
N THR A 114 -43.24 26.85 37.98
CA THR A 114 -44.54 27.44 37.61
C THR A 114 -45.72 26.60 38.10
N GLN A 115 -45.60 25.27 38.09
CA GLN A 115 -46.61 24.36 38.64
C GLN A 115 -46.79 24.56 40.15
N ARG A 116 -45.70 24.73 40.91
CA ARG A 116 -45.78 25.02 42.36
C ARG A 116 -46.36 26.40 42.69
N ARG A 117 -46.31 27.36 41.76
CA ARG A 117 -46.88 28.71 41.95
C ARG A 117 -48.37 28.79 41.63
N GLN A 118 -49.01 27.76 41.07
CA GLN A 118 -50.46 27.69 40.96
C GLN A 118 -51.05 27.08 42.24
N PRO A 119 -51.84 27.82 43.05
CA PRO A 119 -52.65 27.20 44.09
C PRO A 119 -53.78 26.45 43.40
N GLY A 120 -54.00 25.20 43.82
CA GLY A 120 -54.98 24.32 43.18
C GLY A 120 -56.39 24.88 43.24
N ASP A 121 -57.02 25.02 42.07
CA ASP A 121 -58.47 24.96 41.94
C ASP A 121 -58.84 23.71 41.14
N ALA A 122 -59.46 22.77 41.85
CA ALA A 122 -60.09 21.61 41.26
C ALA A 122 -61.45 22.02 40.67
N SER A 123 -61.64 21.83 39.36
CA SER A 123 -62.98 21.74 38.77
C SER A 123 -62.93 21.04 37.41
N ASN A 124 -63.68 19.95 37.32
CA ASN A 124 -63.95 19.19 36.10
C ASN A 124 -64.66 20.07 35.05
N SER A 125 -64.33 19.89 33.76
CA SER A 125 -65.23 19.96 32.59
C SER A 125 -64.52 20.53 31.35
N THR A 126 -64.43 19.68 30.33
CA THR A 126 -64.66 19.99 28.91
C THR A 126 -63.69 20.95 28.19
N THR A 127 -62.98 20.37 27.22
CA THR A 127 -62.39 20.98 26.00
C THR A 127 -62.05 22.47 26.07
N THR A 128 -60.76 22.80 26.01
CA THR A 128 -60.25 23.86 25.11
C THR A 128 -58.73 23.74 25.03
N THR A 129 -58.27 23.50 23.80
CA THR A 129 -56.93 23.74 23.30
C THR A 129 -56.40 25.09 23.81
N VAL A 130 -55.43 25.06 24.72
CA VAL A 130 -54.53 26.20 24.92
C VAL A 130 -53.11 25.67 25.09
N CYS A 131 -52.51 25.23 23.98
CA CYS A 131 -51.06 25.21 23.87
C CYS A 131 -50.65 26.64 23.52
N SER A 132 -50.55 27.49 24.56
CA SER A 132 -50.14 28.88 24.41
C SER A 132 -48.72 28.91 23.82
N SER A 133 -48.60 29.54 22.66
CA SER A 133 -47.35 29.74 21.96
C SER A 133 -46.35 30.49 22.85
N MET A 134 -45.38 29.77 23.41
CA MET A 134 -44.18 30.40 23.92
C MET A 134 -43.24 30.57 22.72
N VAL A 135 -43.33 31.74 22.11
CA VAL A 135 -42.36 32.23 21.13
C VAL A 135 -40.98 32.07 21.77
N ILE A 136 -40.17 31.16 21.22
CA ILE A 136 -38.74 31.14 21.48
C ILE A 136 -38.22 32.49 20.99
N GLN A 137 -38.08 33.45 21.90
CA GLN A 137 -37.26 34.63 21.67
C GLN A 137 -35.85 34.11 21.45
N ARG A 138 -35.53 33.87 20.17
CA ARG A 138 -34.17 33.69 19.68
C ARG A 138 -33.43 34.96 20.09
N LYS A 139 -32.75 34.90 21.23
CA LYS A 139 -31.61 35.78 21.47
C LYS A 139 -30.65 35.44 20.34
N ALA A 140 -30.56 36.34 19.38
CA ALA A 140 -29.64 36.24 18.26
C ALA A 140 -28.22 36.30 18.85
N CYS A 141 -27.70 35.15 19.28
CA CYS A 141 -26.29 34.90 19.16
C CYS A 141 -26.05 34.99 17.65
N ALA A 142 -25.25 35.96 17.23
CA ALA A 142 -24.69 36.00 15.89
C ALA A 142 -23.73 34.80 15.78
N GLU A 143 -24.32 33.62 15.66
CA GLU A 143 -23.64 32.39 15.33
C GLU A 143 -23.01 32.64 13.97
N ALA A 144 -21.69 32.48 13.87
CA ALA A 144 -20.97 32.54 12.62
C ALA A 144 -21.54 31.46 11.70
N GLU A 145 -22.57 31.84 10.96
CA GLU A 145 -23.39 30.95 10.16
C GLU A 145 -22.52 30.51 8.98
N ASN A 146 -21.99 29.30 9.12
CA ASN A 146 -21.09 28.71 8.15
C ASN A 146 -21.80 28.71 6.77
N PRO A 147 -21.30 29.45 5.77
CA PRO A 147 -22.03 29.77 4.53
C PRO A 147 -22.41 28.53 3.71
N HIS A 148 -21.88 27.35 4.04
CA HIS A 148 -22.20 26.07 3.42
C HIS A 148 -23.51 25.43 3.92
N ILE A 149 -24.09 25.89 5.04
CA ILE A 149 -25.30 25.28 5.61
C ILE A 149 -26.59 25.89 5.03
N LYS A 150 -26.62 27.20 4.76
CA LYS A 150 -27.76 27.86 4.10
C LYS A 150 -27.81 27.67 2.59
N ARG A 151 -26.66 27.40 1.97
CA ARG A 151 -26.58 26.98 0.58
C ARG A 151 -26.78 25.47 0.56
N GLY A 152 -27.96 25.02 0.99
CA GLY A 152 -28.31 23.60 1.09
C GLY A 152 -27.76 22.87 -0.11
N ILE A 153 -26.92 21.86 0.14
CA ILE A 153 -25.99 21.21 -0.80
C ILE A 153 -26.60 21.21 -2.22
N LYS A 154 -26.35 22.29 -2.97
CA LYS A 154 -26.87 22.46 -4.32
C LYS A 154 -25.78 21.91 -5.20
N GLY A 155 -26.00 20.67 -5.58
CA GLY A 155 -24.96 19.80 -6.07
C GLY A 155 -24.85 18.67 -5.07
N PHE A 156 -25.72 17.69 -5.24
CA PHE A 156 -25.35 16.28 -5.08
C PHE A 156 -23.83 16.20 -5.18
N VAL A 157 -23.14 15.90 -4.08
CA VAL A 157 -21.74 15.47 -4.21
C VAL A 157 -21.86 14.08 -4.80
N GLU A 158 -22.08 14.07 -6.11
CA GLU A 158 -21.82 12.95 -6.96
C GLU A 158 -20.32 12.75 -6.77
N PHE A 159 -19.97 11.88 -5.83
CA PHE A 159 -18.63 11.33 -5.79
C PHE A 159 -18.36 10.91 -7.23
N PRO A 160 -17.30 11.43 -7.88
CA PRO A 160 -16.94 10.98 -9.21
C PRO A 160 -16.92 9.46 -9.09
N THR A 161 -17.91 8.81 -9.69
CA THR A 161 -17.90 7.35 -9.75
C THR A 161 -16.62 7.10 -10.49
N VAL A 162 -15.66 6.46 -9.83
CA VAL A 162 -14.36 6.18 -10.41
C VAL A 162 -14.67 5.43 -11.69
N ARG A 163 -14.64 6.16 -12.82
CA ARG A 163 -14.77 5.56 -14.13
C ARG A 163 -13.47 4.79 -14.19
N ALA A 164 -13.55 3.48 -13.94
CA ALA A 164 -12.44 2.60 -14.18
C ALA A 164 -11.92 2.99 -15.56
N ILE A 165 -10.69 3.49 -15.60
CA ILE A 165 -9.99 3.63 -16.85
C ILE A 165 -9.91 2.19 -17.33
N GLU A 166 -10.82 1.80 -18.21
CA GLU A 166 -10.65 0.64 -19.05
C GLU A 166 -9.43 0.95 -19.92
N SER A 167 -8.26 0.72 -19.33
CA SER A 167 -7.07 0.39 -20.08
C SER A 167 -7.50 -0.76 -20.97
N LYS A 168 -7.59 -0.51 -22.27
CA LYS A 168 -7.70 -1.55 -23.29
C LYS A 168 -6.42 -2.37 -23.26
N GLY A 169 -6.29 -3.21 -22.23
CA GLY A 169 -5.26 -4.21 -22.02
C GLY A 169 -5.95 -5.55 -22.15
N LYS A 170 -5.77 -6.16 -23.31
CA LYS A 170 -6.27 -7.50 -23.64
C LYS A 170 -5.85 -8.51 -22.56
N HIS A 171 -6.85 -9.16 -21.97
CA HIS A 171 -6.91 -10.60 -21.70
C HIS A 171 -5.98 -11.19 -20.62
N TRP A 172 -6.57 -12.16 -19.89
CA TRP A 172 -6.00 -13.16 -18.97
C TRP A 172 -5.85 -12.60 -17.55
N GLY A 173 -6.55 -13.05 -16.52
CA GLY A 173 -7.29 -14.28 -16.31
C GLY A 173 -6.95 -14.75 -14.90
N SER A 174 -7.95 -14.75 -14.00
CA SER A 174 -8.08 -15.54 -12.76
C SER A 174 -8.69 -14.72 -11.60
N LYS A 175 -10.02 -14.80 -11.51
CA LYS A 175 -10.79 -15.06 -10.29
C LYS A 175 -10.22 -14.49 -8.97
N VAL A 176 -10.52 -13.23 -8.68
CA VAL A 176 -10.43 -12.66 -7.32
C VAL A 176 -11.66 -13.07 -6.52
N GLU A 177 -11.52 -14.14 -5.74
CA GLU A 177 -12.50 -14.54 -4.72
C GLU A 177 -12.24 -13.70 -3.46
N CYS A 178 -13.03 -12.64 -3.27
CA CYS A 178 -13.00 -11.81 -2.07
C CYS A 178 -13.68 -12.56 -0.91
N GLY A 179 -12.92 -13.42 -0.23
CA GLY A 179 -13.32 -14.06 1.01
C GLY A 179 -13.01 -13.16 2.21
N LYS A 180 -14.03 -12.51 2.76
CA LYS A 180 -13.97 -11.87 4.09
C LYS A 180 -13.61 -12.92 5.14
N SER A 181 -12.36 -12.98 5.60
CA SER A 181 -12.01 -13.70 6.82
C SER A 181 -12.05 -12.74 8.01
N GLN A 182 -13.03 -13.02 8.87
CA GLN A 182 -13.30 -12.37 10.14
C GLN A 182 -12.08 -12.39 11.06
N LEU A 183 -11.78 -11.23 11.65
CA LEU A 183 -11.02 -11.13 12.89
C LEU A 183 -11.60 -12.11 13.92
N ARG A 184 -10.78 -13.02 14.46
CA ARG A 184 -10.88 -13.40 15.87
C ARG A 184 -9.65 -14.18 16.39
N ILE A 185 -9.25 -13.75 17.59
CA ILE A 185 -8.63 -14.51 18.71
C ILE A 185 -7.12 -14.25 18.95
N LEU A 186 -6.88 -13.60 20.10
CA LEU A 186 -5.63 -13.41 20.83
C LEU A 186 -4.82 -14.71 21.00
N PRO A 187 -3.47 -14.65 21.10
CA PRO A 187 -2.70 -15.79 21.57
C PRO A 187 -2.76 -15.92 23.11
N PRO A 188 -2.73 -17.14 23.67
CA PRO A 188 -2.57 -17.32 25.11
C PRO A 188 -1.13 -17.00 25.52
N SER A 189 -1.02 -16.30 26.63
CA SER A 189 0.21 -16.04 27.40
C SER A 189 0.99 -17.32 27.66
N LYS A 190 2.32 -17.28 27.45
CA LYS A 190 3.28 -18.21 28.04
C LYS A 190 3.83 -17.62 29.32
#